data_AF-A0A1Q8QQ73-F1
#
_entry.id   AF-A0A1Q8QQ73-F1
#
_cell.length_a   1.000
_cell.length_b   1.000
_cell.length_c   1.000
_cell.angle_alpha   90.00
_cell.angle_beta   90.00
_cell.angle_gamma   90.00
#
_symmetry.space_group_name_H-M   'P 1'
#
loop_
_entity.id
_entity.type
_entity.pdbx_description
1 polymer ?
#
loop_
_entity_poly.entity_id
_entity_poly.type
_entity_poly.pdbx_seq_one_letter_code
_entity_poly.pdbx_strand_id
1 'polypeptide(L)'
;MDSTQIMSNIKLGGRLSLAYDVLVCGAKALPETLLNDSLRIFLKADYKTTLLYQLKATDIQSRIQTILNHCAELLQLVEGQPELKETPAVQTIDRFLKEQASFNEQQNQWIAKGDREISSNSLQSVHDTDATYRNKGGKKHVGYALNLTETCANDNPVQVVTHFDVAPNTTSDVEMLNQSLATIAGQGVKDLYTDGGYYSPNVVEEAETHGIMMHFTDMTGRKTSSGKLPYSSFTIEDKKTIVLCPELFALERQWKHLPHEERKQKRLEQSIPVLNAFFAWAENVSTNQEPLKKAIKYTLNHREYFTNFLLDGRIPISNNRRMPSELSL
;
A
#
# COMPACT_ATOMS: atom_id res chain seq x y z
N MET A 1 -10.55 -14.85 7.52
CA MET A 1 -10.89 -13.41 7.41
C MET A 1 -10.25 -12.88 6.15
N ASP A 2 -11.02 -12.13 5.37
CA ASP A 2 -10.57 -11.55 4.09
C ASP A 2 -10.99 -10.07 3.99
N SER A 3 -10.28 -9.32 3.15
CA SER A 3 -10.50 -7.89 2.93
C SER A 3 -11.08 -7.62 1.55
N THR A 4 -11.97 -6.64 1.46
CA THR A 4 -12.43 -6.08 0.20
C THR A 4 -12.65 -4.58 0.33
N GLN A 5 -13.05 -3.94 -0.76
CA GLN A 5 -13.35 -2.52 -0.80
C GLN A 5 -14.82 -2.35 -1.18
N ILE A 6 -15.54 -1.58 -0.37
CA ILE A 6 -16.93 -1.23 -0.63
C ILE A 6 -17.04 0.26 -0.91
N MET A 7 -18.05 0.64 -1.68
CA MET A 7 -18.32 2.04 -2.02
C MET A 7 -19.81 2.30 -1.98
N SER A 8 -20.18 3.53 -1.62
CA SER A 8 -21.55 3.98 -1.74
C SER A 8 -22.00 3.96 -3.20
N ASN A 9 -23.27 3.62 -3.43
CA ASN A 9 -23.87 3.63 -4.76
C ASN A 9 -24.21 5.07 -5.19
N ILE A 10 -23.18 5.90 -5.34
CA ILE A 10 -23.28 7.31 -5.68
C ILE A 10 -22.38 7.62 -6.88
N LYS A 11 -22.78 8.61 -7.67
CA LYS A 11 -21.97 9.07 -8.79
C LYS A 11 -20.77 9.86 -8.27
N LEU A 12 -19.57 9.33 -8.47
CA LEU A 12 -18.33 10.04 -8.15
C LEU A 12 -18.04 11.11 -9.20
N GLY A 13 -17.77 12.32 -8.71
CA GLY A 13 -17.34 13.46 -9.52
C GLY A 13 -15.82 13.63 -9.49
N GLY A 14 -15.27 14.28 -10.52
CA GLY A 14 -13.89 14.80 -10.43
C GLY A 14 -13.80 15.97 -9.43
N ARG A 15 -12.58 16.41 -9.13
CA ARG A 15 -12.28 17.47 -8.15
C ARG A 15 -13.14 18.73 -8.31
N LEU A 16 -13.36 19.21 -9.55
CA LEU A 16 -14.21 20.37 -9.82
C LEU A 16 -15.69 20.10 -9.50
N SER A 17 -16.21 18.90 -9.80
CA SER A 17 -17.59 18.54 -9.44
C SER A 17 -17.75 18.46 -7.93
N LEU A 18 -16.79 17.86 -7.23
CA LEU A 18 -16.81 17.81 -5.76
C LEU A 18 -16.82 19.23 -5.19
N ALA A 19 -15.94 20.12 -5.67
CA ALA A 19 -15.90 21.51 -5.25
C ALA A 19 -17.25 22.20 -5.41
N TYR A 20 -17.88 22.02 -6.58
CA TYR A 20 -19.21 22.57 -6.86
C TYR A 20 -20.27 22.00 -5.90
N ASP A 21 -20.27 20.68 -5.70
CA ASP A 21 -21.26 20.01 -4.85
C ASP A 21 -21.12 20.45 -3.38
N VAL A 22 -19.89 20.66 -2.88
CA VAL A 22 -19.61 21.26 -1.55
C VAL A 22 -20.22 22.65 -1.43
N LEU A 23 -19.94 23.52 -2.41
CA LEU A 23 -20.42 24.89 -2.39
C LEU A 23 -21.95 24.95 -2.40
N VAL A 24 -22.60 24.15 -3.26
CA VAL A 24 -24.06 24.11 -3.37
C VAL A 24 -24.70 23.54 -2.11
N CYS A 25 -24.17 22.46 -1.54
CA CYS A 25 -24.68 21.87 -0.31
C CYS A 25 -24.63 22.88 0.85
N GLY A 26 -23.51 23.59 1.01
CA GLY A 26 -23.41 24.60 2.05
C GLY A 26 -24.28 25.83 1.79
N ALA A 27 -24.34 26.35 0.56
CA ALA A 27 -25.22 27.47 0.24
C ALA A 27 -26.71 27.14 0.51
N LYS A 28 -27.15 25.92 0.19
CA LYS A 28 -28.53 25.46 0.48
C LYS A 28 -28.83 25.31 1.97
N ALA A 29 -27.81 25.13 2.80
CA ALA A 29 -27.98 24.98 4.25
C ALA A 29 -28.14 26.32 4.97
N LEU A 30 -27.92 27.45 4.28
CA LEU A 30 -28.01 28.79 4.87
C LEU A 30 -29.31 29.51 4.51
N PRO A 31 -29.81 30.40 5.38
CA PRO A 31 -30.90 31.31 5.04
C PRO A 31 -30.62 32.13 3.77
N GLU A 32 -31.61 32.25 2.88
CA GLU A 32 -31.47 33.01 1.62
C GLU A 32 -31.11 34.48 1.83
N THR A 33 -31.43 35.03 3.00
CA THR A 33 -31.11 36.41 3.41
C THR A 33 -29.60 36.63 3.60
N LEU A 34 -28.83 35.56 3.84
CA LEU A 34 -27.37 35.63 3.98
C LEU A 34 -26.64 35.47 2.65
N LEU A 35 -27.30 34.91 1.62
CA LEU A 35 -26.66 34.63 0.34
C LEU A 35 -26.70 35.85 -0.58
N ASN A 36 -25.55 36.23 -1.13
CA ASN A 36 -25.46 37.25 -2.17
C ASN A 36 -25.70 36.65 -3.58
N ASP A 37 -25.81 37.52 -4.59
CA ASP A 37 -26.12 37.10 -5.96
C ASP A 37 -25.02 36.23 -6.59
N SER A 38 -23.75 36.44 -6.20
CA SER A 38 -22.62 35.61 -6.62
C SER A 38 -22.70 34.18 -6.10
N LEU A 39 -23.31 33.93 -4.94
CA LEU A 39 -23.54 32.59 -4.40
C LEU A 39 -24.83 31.98 -4.95
N ARG A 40 -25.89 32.79 -5.12
CA ARG A 40 -27.19 32.34 -5.67
C ARG A 40 -27.08 31.77 -7.08
N ILE A 41 -26.11 32.23 -7.89
CA ILE A 41 -25.92 31.69 -9.24
C ILE A 41 -25.63 30.17 -9.23
N PHE A 42 -24.94 29.67 -8.20
CA PHE A 42 -24.61 28.25 -8.08
C PHE A 42 -25.83 27.38 -7.77
N LEU A 43 -26.91 27.96 -7.25
CA LEU A 43 -28.16 27.26 -6.93
C LEU A 43 -29.06 27.04 -8.16
N LYS A 44 -28.76 27.67 -9.31
CA LYS A 44 -29.51 27.50 -10.55
C LYS A 44 -29.27 26.10 -11.14
N ALA A 45 -30.34 25.44 -11.57
CA ALA A 45 -30.33 24.03 -11.98
C ALA A 45 -29.40 23.73 -13.17
N ASP A 46 -29.20 24.69 -14.07
CA ASP A 46 -28.40 24.57 -15.29
C ASP A 46 -26.93 24.99 -15.09
N TYR A 47 -26.61 25.66 -13.98
CA TYR A 47 -25.29 26.24 -13.78
C TYR A 47 -24.19 25.18 -13.64
N LYS A 48 -24.49 24.02 -13.03
CA LYS A 48 -23.55 22.89 -12.97
C LYS A 48 -23.08 22.47 -14.36
N THR A 49 -23.99 22.37 -15.33
CA THR A 49 -23.64 21.97 -16.70
C THR A 49 -22.78 23.00 -17.39
N THR A 50 -23.12 24.29 -17.24
CA THR A 50 -22.35 25.41 -17.77
C THR A 50 -20.94 25.45 -17.19
N LEU A 51 -20.81 25.23 -15.88
CA LEU A 51 -19.53 25.24 -15.18
C LEU A 51 -18.64 24.03 -15.50
N LEU A 52 -19.23 22.85 -15.75
CA LEU A 52 -18.48 21.61 -15.94
C LEU A 52 -18.17 21.27 -17.41
N TYR A 53 -19.04 21.60 -18.38
CA TYR A 53 -18.95 21.05 -19.75
C TYR A 53 -18.48 22.04 -20.82
N GLN A 54 -18.60 23.35 -20.63
CA GLN A 54 -18.35 24.32 -21.71
C GLN A 54 -16.86 24.72 -21.90
N LEU A 55 -15.88 23.89 -21.50
CA LEU A 55 -14.54 24.42 -21.17
C LEU A 55 -13.30 23.68 -21.68
N LYS A 56 -12.25 24.47 -21.91
CA LYS A 56 -10.88 24.03 -22.22
C LYS A 56 -10.18 23.56 -20.94
N ALA A 57 -9.33 22.55 -21.03
CA ALA A 57 -8.63 21.95 -19.89
C ALA A 57 -7.77 22.94 -19.06
N THR A 58 -7.33 24.05 -19.67
CA THR A 58 -6.55 25.12 -19.02
C THR A 58 -7.31 25.89 -17.94
N ASP A 59 -8.66 25.81 -17.90
CA ASP A 59 -9.50 26.62 -17.01
C ASP A 59 -9.93 25.87 -15.73
N ILE A 60 -9.51 24.62 -15.52
CA ILE A 60 -10.01 23.81 -14.39
C ILE A 60 -9.48 24.33 -13.05
N GLN A 61 -8.18 24.60 -12.95
CA GLN A 61 -7.56 25.07 -11.71
C GLN A 61 -8.06 26.45 -11.29
N SER A 62 -8.21 27.37 -12.23
CA SER A 62 -8.78 28.70 -11.94
C SER A 62 -10.22 28.62 -11.44
N ARG A 63 -11.02 27.67 -11.93
CA ARG A 63 -12.39 27.45 -11.45
C ARG A 63 -12.45 26.81 -10.08
N ILE A 64 -11.58 25.83 -9.81
CA ILE A 64 -11.43 25.29 -8.46
C ILE A 64 -11.09 26.43 -7.50
N GLN A 65 -10.16 27.31 -7.88
CA GLN A 65 -9.82 28.50 -7.11
C GLN A 65 -11.02 29.43 -6.89
N THR A 66 -11.83 29.70 -7.92
CA THR A 66 -13.06 30.49 -7.78
C THR A 66 -14.03 29.87 -6.78
N ILE A 67 -14.25 28.56 -6.85
CA ILE A 67 -15.16 27.86 -5.92
C ILE A 67 -14.60 27.90 -4.49
N LEU A 68 -13.29 27.71 -4.31
CA LEU A 68 -12.65 27.80 -2.99
C LEU A 68 -12.81 29.20 -2.37
N ASN A 69 -12.73 30.25 -3.19
CA ASN A 69 -12.99 31.62 -2.72
C ASN A 69 -14.43 31.77 -2.24
N HIS A 70 -15.41 31.23 -2.97
CA HIS A 70 -16.81 31.25 -2.53
C HIS A 70 -17.07 30.37 -1.30
N CYS A 71 -16.36 29.25 -1.14
CA CYS A 71 -16.38 28.46 0.09
C CYS A 71 -15.88 29.28 1.28
N ALA A 72 -14.76 30.02 1.12
CA ALA A 72 -14.23 30.89 2.17
C ALA A 72 -15.19 32.05 2.50
N GLU A 73 -15.82 32.65 1.49
CA GLU A 73 -16.86 33.67 1.63
C GLU A 73 -18.07 33.14 2.43
N LEU A 74 -18.55 31.93 2.12
CA LEU A 74 -19.62 31.29 2.90
C LEU A 74 -19.24 31.09 4.36
N LEU A 75 -18.01 30.67 4.65
CA LEU A 75 -17.54 30.51 6.04
C LEU A 75 -17.47 31.84 6.79
N GLN A 76 -17.14 32.94 6.12
CA GLN A 76 -17.14 34.28 6.72
C GLN A 76 -18.56 34.74 7.06
N LEU A 77 -19.56 34.48 6.19
CA LEU A 77 -20.96 34.87 6.43
C LEU A 77 -21.57 34.22 7.68
N VAL A 78 -21.05 33.07 8.09
CA VAL A 78 -21.53 32.30 9.25
C VAL A 78 -20.64 32.43 10.48
N GLU A 79 -19.54 33.18 10.41
CA GLU A 79 -18.57 33.29 11.51
C GLU A 79 -19.19 33.83 12.81
N GLY A 80 -20.14 34.76 12.70
CA GLY A 80 -20.91 35.32 13.82
C GLY A 80 -22.15 34.52 14.23
N GLN A 81 -22.39 33.34 13.64
CA GLN A 81 -23.61 32.55 13.82
C GLN A 81 -23.27 31.10 14.23
N PRO A 82 -23.04 30.84 15.53
CA PRO A 82 -22.61 29.52 16.01
C PRO A 82 -23.52 28.37 15.57
N GLU A 83 -24.84 28.58 15.60
CA GLU A 83 -25.82 27.58 15.19
C GLU A 83 -25.66 27.14 13.73
N LEU A 84 -25.33 28.08 12.82
CA LEU A 84 -25.08 27.76 11.41
C LEU A 84 -23.72 27.09 11.23
N LYS A 85 -22.72 27.49 12.01
CA LYS A 85 -21.37 26.93 11.96
C LYS A 85 -21.33 25.44 12.33
N GLU A 86 -22.19 25.02 13.25
CA GLU A 86 -22.32 23.63 13.67
C GLU A 86 -23.13 22.76 12.69
N THR A 87 -23.66 23.32 11.60
CA THR A 87 -24.38 22.51 10.61
C THR A 87 -23.40 21.60 9.84
N PRO A 88 -23.78 20.34 9.55
CA PRO A 88 -22.91 19.41 8.83
C PRO A 88 -22.43 19.93 7.47
N ALA A 89 -23.26 20.72 6.79
CA ALA A 89 -22.93 21.30 5.49
C ALA A 89 -21.83 22.36 5.60
N VAL A 90 -21.86 23.22 6.63
CA VAL A 90 -20.83 24.24 6.87
C VAL A 90 -19.53 23.59 7.34
N GLN A 91 -19.61 22.60 8.24
CA GLN A 91 -18.43 21.82 8.66
C GLN A 91 -17.77 21.11 7.46
N THR A 92 -18.57 20.62 6.50
CA THR A 92 -18.07 20.01 5.26
C THR A 92 -17.35 21.03 4.37
N ILE A 93 -17.82 22.28 4.29
CA ILE A 93 -17.10 23.36 3.58
C ILE A 93 -15.75 23.61 4.24
N ASP A 94 -15.72 23.78 5.57
CA ASP A 94 -14.49 24.06 6.32
C ASP A 94 -13.45 22.94 6.13
N ARG A 95 -13.89 21.67 6.24
CA ARG A 95 -13.07 20.50 5.95
C ARG A 95 -12.53 20.53 4.52
N PHE A 96 -13.42 20.69 3.53
CA PHE A 96 -13.05 20.72 2.11
C PHE A 96 -12.01 21.81 1.83
N LEU A 97 -12.21 23.03 2.36
CA LEU A 97 -11.31 24.15 2.16
C LEU A 97 -9.90 23.85 2.71
N LYS A 98 -9.81 23.35 3.95
CA LYS A 98 -8.52 22.98 4.59
C LYS A 98 -7.81 21.84 3.87
N GLU A 99 -8.57 20.87 3.35
CA GLU A 99 -8.00 19.73 2.64
C GLU A 99 -7.53 20.11 1.23
N GLN A 100 -8.26 20.99 0.53
CA GLN A 100 -8.03 21.30 -0.89
C GLN A 100 -7.23 22.56 -1.16
N ALA A 101 -7.01 23.40 -0.14
CA ALA A 101 -6.31 24.67 -0.28
C ALA A 101 -5.32 24.90 0.87
N SER A 102 -4.38 25.81 0.63
CA SER A 102 -3.45 26.33 1.63
C SER A 102 -3.67 27.83 1.77
N PHE A 103 -3.70 28.33 3.00
CA PHE A 103 -3.89 29.77 3.23
C PHE A 103 -2.59 30.53 2.97
N ASN A 104 -2.65 31.57 2.14
CA ASN A 104 -1.55 32.48 1.86
C ASN A 104 -1.74 33.77 2.68
N GLU A 105 -0.94 33.94 3.72
CA GLU A 105 -1.01 35.10 4.62
C GLU A 105 -0.68 36.42 3.91
N GLN A 106 0.24 36.42 2.94
CA GLN A 106 0.66 37.64 2.23
C GLN A 106 -0.45 38.22 1.35
N GLN A 107 -1.25 37.33 0.77
CA GLN A 107 -2.35 37.69 -0.12
C GLN A 107 -3.71 37.62 0.59
N ASN A 108 -3.74 37.24 1.86
CA ASN A 108 -4.94 37.00 2.66
C ASN A 108 -5.98 36.14 1.92
N GLN A 109 -5.52 35.07 1.24
CA GLN A 109 -6.38 34.25 0.39
C GLN A 109 -6.01 32.77 0.46
N TRP A 110 -7.01 31.91 0.24
CA TRP A 110 -6.82 30.48 0.06
C TRP A 110 -6.29 30.20 -1.35
N ILE A 111 -5.32 29.30 -1.48
CA ILE A 111 -4.75 28.88 -2.77
C ILE A 111 -4.99 27.39 -2.97
N ALA A 112 -5.55 27.00 -4.11
CA ALA A 112 -5.80 25.61 -4.47
C ALA A 112 -4.50 24.79 -4.47
N LYS A 113 -4.51 23.65 -3.77
CA LYS A 113 -3.40 22.69 -3.78
C LYS A 113 -3.27 21.99 -5.13
N GLY A 114 -2.06 21.60 -5.52
CA GLY A 114 -1.84 20.68 -6.62
C GLY A 114 -2.33 19.27 -6.28
N ASP A 115 -2.60 18.45 -7.30
CA ASP A 115 -3.19 17.12 -7.10
C ASP A 115 -2.34 16.18 -6.23
N ARG A 116 -1.02 16.38 -6.19
CA ARG A 116 -0.08 15.58 -5.37
C ARG A 116 -0.04 16.00 -3.90
N GLU A 117 -0.56 17.17 -3.58
CA GLU A 117 -0.60 17.72 -2.22
C GLU A 117 -1.88 17.32 -1.49
N ILE A 118 -2.85 16.74 -2.20
CA ILE A 118 -4.13 16.30 -1.64
C ILE A 118 -3.96 14.93 -1.00
N SER A 119 -4.30 14.83 0.29
CA SER A 119 -4.26 13.58 1.04
C SER A 119 -5.28 12.57 0.52
N SER A 120 -4.95 11.27 0.63
CA SER A 120 -5.90 10.17 0.39
C SER A 120 -7.09 10.16 1.36
N ASN A 121 -6.96 10.83 2.51
CA ASN A 121 -8.03 11.03 3.49
C ASN A 121 -8.97 12.21 3.13
N SER A 122 -8.68 12.95 2.06
CA SER A 122 -9.52 14.08 1.67
C SER A 122 -10.94 13.65 1.32
N LEU A 123 -11.89 14.55 1.53
CA LEU A 123 -13.28 14.42 1.16
C LEU A 123 -13.39 13.97 -0.30
N GLN A 124 -14.14 12.90 -0.55
CA GLN A 124 -14.38 12.38 -1.89
C GLN A 124 -15.80 12.68 -2.41
N SER A 125 -16.75 12.89 -1.50
CA SER A 125 -18.16 13.16 -1.81
C SER A 125 -18.82 13.93 -0.68
N VAL A 126 -19.73 14.85 -1.01
CA VAL A 126 -20.61 15.51 -0.04
C VAL A 126 -21.78 14.64 0.41
N HIS A 127 -22.06 13.57 -0.34
CA HIS A 127 -23.14 12.62 -0.05
C HIS A 127 -22.63 11.40 0.71
N ASP A 128 -21.32 11.31 0.92
CA ASP A 128 -20.64 10.27 1.68
C ASP A 128 -19.31 10.86 2.18
N THR A 129 -19.38 11.59 3.29
CA THR A 129 -18.26 12.40 3.79
C THR A 129 -17.16 11.56 4.41
N ASP A 130 -17.45 10.33 4.82
CA ASP A 130 -16.50 9.46 5.50
C ASP A 130 -15.74 8.57 4.51
N ALA A 131 -16.19 8.50 3.25
CA ALA A 131 -15.50 7.83 2.17
C ALA A 131 -14.12 8.46 1.88
N THR A 132 -13.11 7.61 1.80
CA THR A 132 -11.73 8.00 1.51
C THR A 132 -11.20 7.30 0.27
N TYR A 133 -10.07 7.80 -0.23
CA TYR A 133 -9.45 7.32 -1.46
C TYR A 133 -8.31 6.34 -1.19
N ARG A 134 -8.21 5.28 -2.01
CA ARG A 134 -7.03 4.40 -2.08
C ARG A 134 -6.70 4.01 -3.50
N ASN A 135 -5.40 3.93 -3.79
CA ASN A 135 -4.90 3.33 -5.04
C ASN A 135 -4.27 1.96 -4.72
N LYS A 136 -4.89 0.87 -5.18
CA LYS A 136 -4.40 -0.51 -4.99
C LYS A 136 -4.16 -1.12 -6.36
N GLY A 137 -2.90 -1.48 -6.66
CA GLY A 137 -2.54 -2.11 -7.93
C GLY A 137 -2.84 -1.25 -9.18
N GLY A 138 -2.80 0.08 -9.07
CA GLY A 138 -3.14 1.00 -10.16
C GLY A 138 -4.63 1.27 -10.33
N LYS A 139 -5.49 0.58 -9.56
CA LYS A 139 -6.93 0.83 -9.51
C LYS A 139 -7.25 1.81 -8.39
N LYS A 140 -8.10 2.78 -8.71
CA LYS A 140 -8.59 3.81 -7.79
C LYS A 140 -9.86 3.32 -7.13
N HIS A 141 -9.93 3.46 -5.81
CA HIS A 141 -11.07 3.10 -4.99
C HIS A 141 -11.45 4.28 -4.10
N VAL A 142 -12.74 4.55 -3.99
CA VAL A 142 -13.33 5.57 -3.14
C VAL A 142 -14.43 4.90 -2.32
N GLY A 143 -14.39 5.06 -1.00
CA GLY A 143 -15.26 4.34 -0.08
C GLY A 143 -14.49 3.84 1.13
N TYR A 144 -14.64 2.55 1.43
CA TYR A 144 -14.21 1.94 2.69
C TYR A 144 -13.49 0.61 2.46
N ALA A 145 -12.56 0.31 3.38
CA ALA A 145 -12.06 -1.03 3.57
C ALA A 145 -13.09 -1.84 4.37
N LEU A 146 -13.38 -3.05 3.91
CA LEU A 146 -14.28 -3.99 4.58
C LEU A 146 -13.49 -5.26 4.88
N ASN A 147 -13.44 -5.67 6.14
CA ASN A 147 -12.99 -7.00 6.51
C ASN A 147 -14.18 -7.87 6.87
N LEU A 148 -14.15 -9.12 6.43
CA LEU A 148 -15.17 -10.14 6.71
C LEU A 148 -14.49 -11.34 7.37
N THR A 149 -15.08 -11.80 8.48
CA THR A 149 -14.71 -13.06 9.12
C THR A 149 -15.83 -14.05 8.90
N GLU A 150 -15.48 -15.23 8.43
CA GLU A 150 -16.40 -16.34 8.21
C GLU A 150 -15.84 -17.62 8.82
N THR A 151 -16.72 -18.56 9.11
CA THR A 151 -16.31 -19.93 9.41
C THR A 151 -15.69 -20.55 8.15
N CYS A 152 -14.68 -21.41 8.31
CA CYS A 152 -14.01 -22.07 7.19
C CYS A 152 -13.60 -23.53 7.44
N ALA A 153 -14.11 -24.15 8.51
CA ALA A 153 -13.77 -25.52 8.85
C ALA A 153 -14.32 -26.51 7.80
N ASN A 154 -13.49 -27.46 7.34
CA ASN A 154 -13.83 -28.40 6.27
C ASN A 154 -15.03 -29.31 6.62
N ASP A 155 -15.22 -29.60 7.90
CA ASP A 155 -16.32 -30.39 8.45
C ASP A 155 -17.59 -29.56 8.71
N ASN A 156 -17.55 -28.24 8.52
CA ASN A 156 -18.72 -27.38 8.59
C ASN A 156 -19.43 -27.30 7.22
N PRO A 157 -20.61 -27.92 7.06
CA PRO A 157 -21.33 -27.92 5.79
C PRO A 157 -21.94 -26.56 5.42
N VAL A 158 -22.05 -25.63 6.37
CA VAL A 158 -22.63 -24.29 6.16
C VAL A 158 -21.67 -23.24 6.71
N GLN A 159 -20.94 -22.59 5.81
CA GLN A 159 -20.09 -21.47 6.19
C GLN A 159 -20.91 -20.19 6.32
N VAL A 160 -20.65 -19.41 7.38
CA VAL A 160 -21.37 -18.18 7.69
C VAL A 160 -20.40 -17.07 8.04
N VAL A 161 -20.74 -15.84 7.66
CA VAL A 161 -20.06 -14.63 8.13
C VAL A 161 -20.41 -14.41 9.59
N THR A 162 -19.39 -14.37 10.46
CA THR A 162 -19.54 -14.21 11.91
C THR A 162 -19.19 -12.81 12.38
N HIS A 163 -18.40 -12.06 11.61
CA HIS A 163 -18.01 -10.69 11.95
C HIS A 163 -17.69 -9.87 10.70
N PHE A 164 -17.88 -8.56 10.78
CA PHE A 164 -17.43 -7.62 9.76
C PHE A 164 -16.99 -6.30 10.38
N ASP A 165 -16.02 -5.65 9.74
CA ASP A 165 -15.55 -4.32 10.11
C ASP A 165 -15.46 -3.43 8.89
N VAL A 166 -15.87 -2.18 9.03
CA VAL A 166 -15.75 -1.15 8.00
C VAL A 166 -14.88 -0.04 8.53
N ALA A 167 -13.88 0.36 7.75
CA ALA A 167 -12.97 1.44 8.08
C ALA A 167 -12.69 2.31 6.85
N PRO A 168 -12.14 3.53 7.02
CA PRO A 168 -11.61 4.30 5.90
C PRO A 168 -10.70 3.44 5.01
N ASN A 169 -10.74 3.65 3.70
CA ASN A 169 -9.92 2.93 2.73
C ASN A 169 -8.41 3.02 3.03
N THR A 170 -7.99 4.05 3.76
CA THR A 170 -6.60 4.28 4.18
C THR A 170 -6.17 3.44 5.37
N THR A 171 -7.10 2.81 6.08
CA THR A 171 -6.83 1.86 7.16
C THR A 171 -6.25 0.56 6.58
N SER A 172 -5.25 0.02 7.28
CA SER A 172 -4.58 -1.23 6.87
C SER A 172 -5.31 -2.47 7.40
N ASP A 173 -5.14 -3.60 6.71
CA ASP A 173 -5.75 -4.87 7.12
C ASP A 173 -5.25 -5.32 8.51
N VAL A 174 -3.97 -5.05 8.81
CA VAL A 174 -3.34 -5.23 10.14
C VAL A 174 -4.06 -4.42 11.22
N GLU A 175 -4.31 -3.14 10.97
CA GLU A 175 -4.93 -2.25 11.94
C GLU A 175 -6.37 -2.66 12.24
N MET A 176 -7.15 -2.96 11.19
CA MET A 176 -8.52 -3.44 11.35
C MET A 176 -8.57 -4.75 12.12
N LEU A 177 -7.72 -5.73 11.77
CA LEU A 177 -7.67 -6.99 12.51
C LEU A 177 -7.34 -6.77 13.99
N ASN A 178 -6.35 -5.93 14.29
CA ASN A 178 -5.95 -5.67 15.68
C ASN A 178 -7.10 -5.09 16.52
N GLN A 179 -7.93 -4.23 15.92
CA GLN A 179 -9.12 -3.66 16.58
C GLN A 179 -10.22 -4.70 16.82
N SER A 180 -10.29 -5.74 15.97
CA SER A 180 -11.36 -6.73 15.97
C SER A 180 -11.05 -7.99 16.77
N LEU A 181 -9.79 -8.23 17.16
CA LEU A 181 -9.36 -9.43 17.86
C LEU A 181 -10.19 -9.70 19.13
N ALA A 182 -10.47 -8.68 19.94
CA ALA A 182 -11.32 -8.77 21.14
C ALA A 182 -12.72 -9.30 20.81
N THR A 183 -13.34 -8.74 19.78
CA THR A 183 -14.68 -9.12 19.34
C THR A 183 -14.68 -10.55 18.78
N ILE A 184 -13.70 -10.90 17.96
CA ILE A 184 -13.54 -12.24 17.36
C ILE A 184 -13.30 -13.28 18.45
N ALA A 185 -12.47 -12.99 19.44
CA ALA A 185 -12.19 -13.87 20.58
C ALA A 185 -13.44 -14.14 21.41
N GLY A 186 -14.29 -13.12 21.61
CA GLY A 186 -15.57 -13.25 22.30
C GLY A 186 -16.54 -14.23 21.63
N GLN A 187 -16.32 -14.59 20.36
CA GLN A 187 -17.09 -15.60 19.63
C GLN A 187 -16.57 -17.04 19.84
N GLY A 188 -15.51 -17.23 20.64
CA GLY A 188 -14.91 -18.53 20.92
C GLY A 188 -14.01 -19.07 19.81
N VAL A 189 -13.56 -18.19 18.90
CA VAL A 189 -12.60 -18.54 17.83
C VAL A 189 -11.25 -18.87 18.45
N LYS A 190 -10.66 -20.01 18.04
CA LYS A 190 -9.32 -20.44 18.46
C LYS A 190 -8.29 -20.34 17.35
N ASP A 191 -8.72 -20.50 16.11
CA ASP A 191 -7.87 -20.49 14.92
C ASP A 191 -8.40 -19.44 13.95
N LEU A 192 -7.57 -18.48 13.57
CA LEU A 192 -7.93 -17.42 12.62
C LEU A 192 -7.01 -17.45 11.41
N TYR A 193 -7.59 -17.72 10.24
CA TYR A 193 -6.89 -17.80 8.97
C TYR A 193 -6.99 -16.47 8.22
N THR A 194 -5.84 -15.93 7.80
CA THR A 194 -5.74 -14.66 7.07
C THR A 194 -4.68 -14.72 5.97
N ASP A 195 -4.71 -13.80 5.01
CA ASP A 195 -3.59 -13.63 4.08
C ASP A 195 -2.36 -12.99 4.76
N GLY A 196 -1.23 -12.92 4.04
CA GLY A 196 -0.01 -12.29 4.57
C GLY A 196 -0.13 -10.79 4.86
N GLY A 197 -1.06 -10.09 4.21
CA GLY A 197 -1.32 -8.66 4.40
C GLY A 197 -1.78 -8.28 5.81
N TYR A 198 -2.26 -9.25 6.57
CA TYR A 198 -2.66 -9.11 7.98
C TYR A 198 -1.51 -9.31 8.98
N TYR A 199 -0.34 -9.76 8.54
CA TYR A 199 0.76 -10.07 9.45
C TYR A 199 1.40 -8.81 10.06
N SER A 200 1.51 -8.79 11.39
CA SER A 200 2.48 -7.98 12.12
C SER A 200 2.83 -8.67 13.45
N PRO A 201 4.03 -8.45 14.02
CA PRO A 201 4.37 -9.00 15.34
C PRO A 201 3.33 -8.63 16.42
N ASN A 202 2.85 -7.38 16.40
CA ASN A 202 1.87 -6.87 17.35
C ASN A 202 0.52 -7.60 17.26
N VAL A 203 0.06 -7.92 16.05
CA VAL A 203 -1.17 -8.69 15.83
C VAL A 203 -1.04 -10.11 16.39
N VAL A 204 0.13 -10.73 16.24
CA VAL A 204 0.38 -12.08 16.77
C VAL A 204 0.36 -12.06 18.29
N GLU A 205 1.07 -11.11 18.90
CA GLU A 205 1.10 -10.95 20.36
C GLU A 205 -0.30 -10.67 20.92
N GLU A 206 -1.06 -9.75 20.31
CA GLU A 206 -2.43 -9.43 20.74
C GLU A 206 -3.36 -10.64 20.61
N ALA A 207 -3.30 -11.38 19.49
CA ALA A 207 -4.10 -12.58 19.26
C ALA A 207 -3.80 -13.67 20.31
N GLU A 208 -2.53 -13.85 20.67
CA GLU A 208 -2.12 -14.80 21.71
C GLU A 208 -2.71 -14.43 23.09
N THR A 209 -2.75 -13.14 23.44
CA THR A 209 -3.38 -12.70 24.71
C THR A 209 -4.87 -13.06 24.79
N HIS A 210 -5.50 -13.20 23.63
CA HIS A 210 -6.91 -13.55 23.47
C HIS A 210 -7.14 -15.05 23.22
N GLY A 211 -6.07 -15.86 23.22
CA GLY A 211 -6.15 -17.30 22.97
C GLY A 211 -6.43 -17.69 21.52
N ILE A 212 -6.16 -16.79 20.56
CA ILE A 212 -6.30 -17.02 19.12
C ILE A 212 -4.95 -17.37 18.52
N MET A 213 -4.89 -18.48 17.78
CA MET A 213 -3.77 -18.85 16.92
C MET A 213 -3.98 -18.29 15.52
N MET A 214 -3.02 -17.46 15.07
CA MET A 214 -3.03 -16.89 13.72
C MET A 214 -2.40 -17.83 12.70
N HIS A 215 -3.09 -18.07 11.59
CA HIS A 215 -2.62 -18.86 10.45
C HIS A 215 -2.55 -17.98 9.19
N PHE A 216 -1.34 -17.77 8.65
CA PHE A 216 -1.12 -16.93 7.47
C PHE A 216 -0.97 -17.78 6.20
N THR A 217 -1.77 -17.51 5.17
CA THR A 217 -1.83 -18.35 3.95
C THR A 217 -0.91 -17.91 2.82
N ASP A 218 -0.37 -16.68 2.86
CA ASP A 218 0.53 -16.15 1.82
C ASP A 218 1.59 -15.22 2.44
N MET A 219 2.67 -14.93 1.72
CA MET A 219 3.64 -13.90 2.11
C MET A 219 3.33 -12.56 1.45
N THR A 220 3.57 -11.46 2.16
CA THR A 220 3.48 -10.12 1.54
C THR A 220 4.57 -9.93 0.48
N GLY A 221 4.20 -9.56 -0.75
CA GLY A 221 5.16 -9.28 -1.82
C GLY A 221 4.52 -8.76 -3.11
N ARG A 222 5.30 -8.08 -3.95
CA ARG A 222 4.84 -7.71 -5.31
C ARG A 222 4.91 -8.93 -6.22
N LYS A 223 3.84 -9.17 -6.99
CA LYS A 223 3.89 -10.09 -8.14
C LYS A 223 5.01 -9.65 -9.09
N THR A 224 5.82 -10.61 -9.53
CA THR A 224 6.93 -10.35 -10.44
C THR A 224 6.41 -9.82 -11.78
N SER A 225 6.89 -8.65 -12.21
CA SER A 225 6.62 -8.15 -13.55
C SER A 225 7.21 -9.13 -14.57
N SER A 226 6.40 -9.61 -15.51
CA SER A 226 6.82 -10.52 -16.59
C SER A 226 8.06 -9.95 -17.30
N GLY A 227 9.20 -10.62 -17.14
CA GLY A 227 10.50 -10.20 -17.70
C GLY A 227 11.58 -9.87 -16.66
N LYS A 228 11.30 -9.92 -15.36
CA LYS A 228 12.31 -9.78 -14.30
C LYS A 228 12.39 -11.04 -13.45
N LEU A 229 13.61 -11.52 -13.18
CA LEU A 229 13.84 -12.64 -12.26
C LEU A 229 13.30 -12.30 -10.85
N PRO A 230 12.46 -13.16 -10.25
CA PRO A 230 11.95 -12.98 -8.90
C PRO A 230 13.06 -12.79 -7.86
N TYR A 231 12.80 -12.02 -6.79
CA TYR A 231 13.71 -11.96 -5.64
C TYR A 231 13.93 -13.34 -5.00
N SER A 232 12.89 -14.19 -4.98
CA SER A 232 12.98 -15.60 -4.52
C SER A 232 13.90 -16.49 -5.36
N SER A 233 14.34 -16.03 -6.53
CA SER A 233 15.36 -16.70 -7.34
C SER A 233 16.79 -16.46 -6.81
N PHE A 234 16.95 -15.53 -5.87
CA PHE A 234 18.24 -15.17 -5.28
C PHE A 234 18.19 -15.38 -3.76
N THR A 235 19.14 -16.13 -3.21
CA THR A 235 19.34 -16.14 -1.75
C THR A 235 20.18 -14.94 -1.36
N ILE A 236 19.69 -14.17 -0.38
CA ILE A 236 20.27 -12.90 0.05
C ILE A 236 20.46 -12.97 1.56
N GLU A 237 21.66 -12.66 2.03
CA GLU A 237 22.01 -12.68 3.45
C GLU A 237 22.09 -11.27 4.03
N ASP A 238 21.60 -11.14 5.25
CA ASP A 238 21.59 -9.93 6.08
C ASP A 238 21.07 -8.67 5.38
N LYS A 239 20.18 -8.86 4.40
CA LYS A 239 19.55 -7.78 3.58
C LYS A 239 20.56 -6.85 2.90
N LYS A 240 21.83 -7.25 2.79
CA LYS A 240 22.94 -6.40 2.31
C LYS A 240 23.76 -7.03 1.19
N THR A 241 23.71 -8.36 1.03
CA THR A 241 24.57 -9.07 0.06
C THR A 241 23.75 -10.01 -0.81
N ILE A 242 23.82 -9.87 -2.14
CA ILE A 242 23.32 -10.88 -3.09
C ILE A 242 24.30 -12.05 -3.06
N VAL A 243 23.86 -13.22 -2.59
CA VAL A 243 24.78 -14.33 -2.28
C VAL A 243 24.85 -15.40 -3.39
N LEU A 244 23.90 -15.45 -4.34
CA LEU A 244 23.71 -16.65 -5.16
C LEU A 244 23.86 -16.51 -6.68
N CYS A 245 24.71 -17.37 -7.25
CA CYS A 245 24.49 -18.00 -8.56
C CYS A 245 23.70 -19.31 -8.32
N PRO A 246 22.44 -19.44 -8.78
CA PRO A 246 21.55 -20.57 -8.45
C PRO A 246 22.08 -21.96 -8.84
N GLU A 247 22.93 -22.01 -9.85
CA GLU A 247 23.44 -23.24 -10.44
C GLU A 247 24.46 -23.95 -9.52
N LEU A 248 25.41 -23.21 -8.92
CA LEU A 248 26.40 -23.78 -8.01
C LEU A 248 25.77 -24.39 -6.75
N PHE A 249 24.75 -23.76 -6.18
CA PHE A 249 24.05 -24.30 -5.00
C PHE A 249 23.09 -25.44 -5.35
N ALA A 250 22.54 -25.48 -6.56
CA ALA A 250 21.78 -26.63 -7.04
C ALA A 250 22.68 -27.87 -7.14
N LEU A 251 23.89 -27.71 -7.68
CA LEU A 251 24.92 -28.75 -7.72
C LEU A 251 25.34 -29.20 -6.32
N GLU A 252 25.62 -28.26 -5.39
CA GLU A 252 25.99 -28.59 -4.01
C GLU A 252 24.89 -29.36 -3.25
N ARG A 253 23.61 -29.08 -3.52
CA ARG A 253 22.49 -29.83 -2.93
C ARG A 253 22.45 -31.29 -3.41
N GLN A 254 22.78 -31.54 -4.66
CA GLN A 254 22.83 -32.91 -5.21
C GLN A 254 23.94 -33.75 -4.54
N TRP A 255 24.99 -33.10 -4.03
CA TRP A 255 26.14 -33.78 -3.43
C TRP A 255 26.17 -33.71 -1.91
N LYS A 256 25.09 -33.21 -1.28
CA LYS A 256 25.00 -33.00 0.18
C LYS A 256 25.26 -34.27 0.99
N HIS A 257 24.91 -35.44 0.45
CA HIS A 257 25.06 -36.74 1.10
C HIS A 257 26.26 -37.56 0.60
N LEU A 258 27.02 -37.05 -0.38
CA LEU A 258 28.21 -37.72 -0.88
C LEU A 258 29.38 -37.61 0.12
N PRO A 259 30.28 -38.61 0.17
CA PRO A 259 31.56 -38.49 0.85
C PRO A 259 32.35 -37.26 0.38
N HIS A 260 33.16 -36.67 1.26
CA HIS A 260 33.87 -35.42 0.94
C HIS A 260 34.83 -35.54 -0.26
N GLU A 261 35.46 -36.71 -0.47
CA GLU A 261 36.31 -36.94 -1.64
C GLU A 261 35.50 -36.95 -2.95
N GLU A 262 34.33 -37.61 -2.95
CA GLU A 262 33.44 -37.62 -4.11
C GLU A 262 32.82 -36.25 -4.39
N ARG A 263 32.45 -35.51 -3.34
CA ARG A 263 31.96 -34.13 -3.47
C ARG A 263 33.04 -33.21 -4.06
N LYS A 264 34.29 -33.35 -3.62
CA LYS A 264 35.43 -32.61 -4.19
C LYS A 264 35.59 -32.94 -5.68
N GLN A 265 35.55 -34.21 -6.05
CA GLN A 265 35.66 -34.62 -7.45
C GLN A 265 34.53 -34.02 -8.30
N LYS A 266 33.28 -34.06 -7.81
CA LYS A 266 32.13 -33.44 -8.50
C LYS A 266 32.24 -31.93 -8.63
N ARG A 267 32.78 -31.24 -7.61
CA ARG A 267 33.08 -29.80 -7.67
C ARG A 267 34.08 -29.47 -8.78
N LEU A 268 35.14 -30.25 -8.90
CA LEU A 268 36.13 -30.05 -9.97
C LEU A 268 35.52 -30.28 -11.36
N GLU A 269 34.64 -31.27 -11.51
CA GLU A 269 33.98 -31.59 -12.78
C GLU A 269 32.91 -30.58 -13.19
N GLN A 270 32.06 -30.16 -12.24
CA GLN A 270 30.80 -29.46 -12.56
C GLN A 270 30.76 -28.03 -12.02
N SER A 271 31.45 -27.70 -10.93
CA SER A 271 31.47 -26.33 -10.39
C SER A 271 32.48 -25.43 -11.12
N ILE A 272 33.61 -25.97 -11.59
CA ILE A 272 34.63 -25.19 -12.32
C ILE A 272 34.07 -24.53 -13.59
N PRO A 273 33.33 -25.22 -14.49
CA PRO A 273 32.76 -24.60 -15.69
C PRO A 273 31.83 -23.42 -15.37
N VAL A 274 31.01 -23.56 -14.32
CA VAL A 274 30.08 -22.51 -13.87
C VAL A 274 30.84 -21.30 -13.33
N LEU A 275 31.88 -21.54 -12.52
CA LEU A 275 32.76 -20.49 -12.00
C LEU A 275 33.50 -19.75 -13.13
N ASN A 276 34.05 -20.49 -14.10
CA ASN A 276 34.74 -19.89 -15.24
C ASN A 276 33.81 -19.00 -16.07
N ALA A 277 32.59 -19.46 -16.35
CA ALA A 277 31.59 -18.67 -17.07
C ALA A 277 31.20 -17.40 -16.30
N PHE A 278 30.98 -17.51 -14.99
CA PHE A 278 30.68 -16.38 -14.11
C PHE A 278 31.81 -15.35 -14.12
N PHE A 279 33.05 -15.80 -13.98
CA PHE A 279 34.21 -14.93 -13.93
C PHE A 279 34.54 -14.26 -15.27
N ALA A 280 34.38 -14.98 -16.38
CA ALA A 280 34.50 -14.42 -17.72
C ALA A 280 33.43 -13.33 -17.96
N TRP A 281 32.20 -13.54 -17.49
CA TRP A 281 31.17 -12.50 -17.51
C TRP A 281 31.59 -11.29 -16.66
N ALA A 282 32.07 -11.51 -15.43
CA ALA A 282 32.46 -10.44 -14.51
C ALA A 282 33.62 -9.58 -15.04
N GLU A 283 34.54 -10.16 -15.81
CA GLU A 283 35.63 -9.42 -16.47
C GLU A 283 35.16 -8.53 -17.63
N ASN A 284 34.09 -8.95 -18.33
CA ASN A 284 33.63 -8.31 -19.57
C ASN A 284 32.41 -7.41 -19.39
N VAL A 285 31.78 -7.41 -18.22
CA VAL A 285 30.57 -6.62 -17.97
C VAL A 285 30.93 -5.14 -17.71
N SER A 286 30.32 -4.25 -18.50
CA SER A 286 30.36 -2.80 -18.27
C SER A 286 28.99 -2.31 -17.82
N THR A 287 28.97 -1.48 -16.78
CA THR A 287 27.75 -0.93 -16.18
C THR A 287 27.96 0.49 -15.71
N ASN A 288 26.94 1.33 -15.81
CA ASN A 288 26.94 2.70 -15.28
C ASN A 288 26.43 2.77 -13.83
N GLN A 289 26.09 1.63 -13.22
CA GLN A 289 25.63 1.57 -11.83
C GLN A 289 26.83 1.43 -10.87
N GLU A 290 27.09 2.48 -10.08
CA GLU A 290 28.20 2.51 -9.11
C GLU A 290 28.22 1.35 -8.09
N PRO A 291 27.09 0.92 -7.49
CA PRO A 291 27.10 -0.23 -6.59
C PRO A 291 27.53 -1.53 -7.27
N LEU A 292 27.12 -1.73 -8.52
CA LEU A 292 27.45 -2.93 -9.29
C LEU A 292 28.92 -2.94 -9.71
N LYS A 293 29.47 -1.78 -10.12
CA LYS A 293 30.92 -1.64 -10.38
C LYS A 293 31.76 -2.05 -9.17
N LYS A 294 31.38 -1.61 -7.96
CA LYS A 294 32.09 -1.97 -6.72
C LYS A 294 32.04 -3.48 -6.44
N ALA A 295 30.87 -4.09 -6.62
CA ALA A 295 30.68 -5.52 -6.41
C ALA A 295 31.49 -6.38 -7.40
N ILE A 296 31.50 -6.02 -8.69
CA ILE A 296 32.30 -6.69 -9.72
C ILE A 296 33.80 -6.59 -9.39
N LYS A 297 34.28 -5.37 -9.07
CA LYS A 297 35.68 -5.15 -8.71
C LYS A 297 36.11 -5.97 -7.49
N TYR A 298 35.27 -6.02 -6.45
CA TYR A 298 35.53 -6.83 -5.27
C TYR A 298 35.61 -8.33 -5.61
N THR A 299 34.65 -8.81 -6.42
CA THR A 299 34.58 -10.22 -6.85
C THR A 299 35.81 -10.65 -7.64
N LEU A 300 36.27 -9.83 -8.58
CA LEU A 300 37.47 -10.12 -9.37
C LEU A 300 38.74 -10.11 -8.52
N ASN A 301 38.87 -9.15 -7.60
CA ASN A 301 40.03 -9.03 -6.72
C ASN A 301 40.17 -10.19 -5.72
N HIS A 302 39.07 -10.89 -5.41
CA HIS A 302 39.05 -11.98 -4.43
C HIS A 302 38.70 -13.34 -5.07
N ARG A 303 38.95 -13.50 -6.36
CA ARG A 303 38.63 -14.73 -7.12
C ARG A 303 39.09 -16.00 -6.43
N GLU A 304 40.35 -16.05 -6.00
CA GLU A 304 40.93 -17.22 -5.32
C GLU A 304 40.17 -17.58 -4.04
N TYR A 305 39.72 -16.56 -3.30
CA TYR A 305 38.93 -16.77 -2.09
C TYR A 305 37.57 -17.39 -2.41
N PHE A 306 36.89 -16.92 -3.47
CA PHE A 306 35.59 -17.45 -3.90
C PHE A 306 35.64 -18.89 -4.43
N THR A 307 36.83 -19.41 -4.76
CA THR A 307 37.01 -20.77 -5.27
C THR A 307 37.62 -21.75 -4.25
N ASN A 308 37.92 -21.30 -3.02
CA ASN A 308 38.55 -22.14 -1.99
C ASN A 308 37.75 -23.40 -1.62
N PHE A 309 36.42 -23.40 -1.78
CA PHE A 309 35.61 -24.59 -1.51
C PHE A 309 35.89 -25.76 -2.48
N LEU A 310 36.58 -25.50 -3.60
CA LEU A 310 37.04 -26.54 -4.52
C LEU A 310 38.24 -27.33 -3.97
N LEU A 311 38.96 -26.78 -3.00
CA LEU A 311 40.19 -27.40 -2.46
C LEU A 311 39.90 -28.65 -1.62
N ASP A 312 38.74 -28.70 -0.98
CA ASP A 312 38.31 -29.78 -0.09
C ASP A 312 36.78 -29.87 -0.01
N GLY A 313 36.22 -31.08 -0.18
CA GLY A 313 34.76 -31.32 -0.14
C GLY A 313 34.10 -31.07 1.22
N ARG A 314 34.89 -30.89 2.28
CA ARG A 314 34.45 -30.51 3.62
C ARG A 314 34.22 -28.99 3.75
N ILE A 315 34.83 -28.19 2.89
CA ILE A 315 34.69 -26.73 2.92
C ILE A 315 33.29 -26.39 2.38
N PRO A 316 32.47 -25.63 3.13
CA PRO A 316 31.17 -25.18 2.65
C PRO A 316 31.35 -24.12 1.55
N ILE A 317 30.46 -24.12 0.55
CA ILE A 317 30.48 -23.13 -0.55
C ILE A 317 30.15 -21.70 -0.08
N SER A 318 29.50 -21.55 1.07
CA SER A 318 29.25 -20.26 1.72
C SER A 318 29.61 -20.29 3.20
N ASN A 319 29.99 -19.13 3.72
CA ASN A 319 30.34 -18.95 5.14
C ASN A 319 29.12 -18.81 6.05
N ASN A 320 27.90 -18.81 5.49
CA ASN A 320 26.68 -18.67 6.26
C ASN A 320 26.15 -20.04 6.65
N ARG A 321 26.64 -20.56 7.77
CA ARG A 321 26.09 -21.78 8.37
C ARG A 321 24.73 -21.50 8.98
N ARG A 322 23.65 -21.75 8.25
CA ARG A 322 22.39 -22.18 8.86
C ARG A 322 22.45 -23.70 8.98
N MET A 323 22.58 -24.22 10.21
CA MET A 323 22.33 -25.64 10.45
C MET A 323 20.89 -25.96 9.99
N PRO A 324 20.65 -27.04 9.23
CA PRO A 324 19.29 -27.47 8.94
C PRO A 324 18.67 -27.99 10.24
N SER A 325 17.62 -27.31 10.72
CA SER A 325 16.67 -27.86 11.67
C SER A 325 15.84 -28.90 10.92
N GLU A 326 16.25 -30.17 10.95
CA GLU A 326 15.40 -31.34 10.69
C GLU A 326 16.20 -32.63 10.95
N LEU A 327 16.10 -33.13 12.18
CA LEU A 327 16.12 -34.55 12.56
C LEU A 327 15.49 -34.65 13.95
N SER A 328 14.18 -34.37 14.00
CA SER A 328 13.26 -34.98 14.95
C SER A 328 12.36 -35.93 14.15
N LEU A 329 12.97 -37.01 13.69
CA LEU A 329 12.50 -38.40 13.63
C LEU A 329 13.58 -39.25 12.98
#